data_AF-A0A9E1RK99-F1
#
_entry.id   AF-A0A9E1RK99-F1
#
_cell.length_a   1.000
_cell.length_b   1.000
_cell.length_c   1.000
_cell.angle_alpha   90.00
_cell.angle_beta   90.00
_cell.angle_gamma   90.00
#
_symmetry.space_group_name_H-M   'P 1'
#
loop_
_entity.id
_entity.type
_entity.pdbx_description
1 polymer ?
#
loop_
_entity_poly.entity_id
_entity_poly.type
_entity_poly.pdbx_seq_one_letter_code
_entity_poly.pdbx_strand_id
1 'polypeptide(L)'
;MTRDEAITLLDQYQGPAFQRRVLSGFSEIVQRHPGETVAVVCHGGVINVVVKDVLESEHPVAPHHASLTRVTASRSGVRSLTTFNEHSWLLEV
;
A
#
# COMPACT_ATOMS: atom_id res chain seq x y z
N MET A 1 -2.70 3.09 -23.42
CA MET A 1 -1.55 2.91 -22.53
C MET A 1 -1.33 1.43 -22.35
N THR A 2 -0.17 0.92 -22.72
CA THR A 2 0.22 -0.48 -22.50
C THR A 2 0.62 -0.68 -21.03
N ARG A 3 0.74 -1.95 -20.60
CA ARG A 3 1.19 -2.27 -19.24
C ARG A 3 2.58 -1.71 -18.94
N ASP A 4 3.49 -1.79 -19.91
CA ASP A 4 4.88 -1.36 -19.75
C ASP A 4 5.01 0.18 -19.70
N GLU A 5 4.17 0.88 -20.48
CA GLU A 5 4.04 2.34 -20.40
C GLU A 5 3.53 2.76 -19.01
N ALA A 6 2.54 2.06 -18.48
CA ALA A 6 2.00 2.34 -17.14
C ALA A 6 3.05 2.11 -16.04
N ILE A 7 3.82 1.02 -16.12
CA ILE A 7 4.90 0.72 -15.17
C ILE A 7 5.96 1.82 -15.20
N THR A 8 6.38 2.24 -16.40
CA THR A 8 7.37 3.31 -16.59
C THR A 8 6.90 4.63 -15.97
N LEU A 9 5.65 5.01 -16.23
CA LEU A 9 5.04 6.20 -15.63
C LEU A 9 4.96 6.10 -14.11
N LEU A 10 4.53 4.96 -13.58
CA LEU A 10 4.45 4.74 -12.14
C LEU A 10 5.81 4.84 -11.48
N ASP A 11 6.87 4.29 -12.08
CA ASP A 11 8.22 4.39 -11.53
C ASP A 11 8.74 5.84 -11.48
N GLN A 12 8.43 6.64 -12.51
CA GLN A 12 8.76 8.06 -12.52
C GLN A 12 8.07 8.83 -11.38
N TYR A 13 6.78 8.57 -11.11
CA TYR A 13 6.01 9.28 -10.08
C TYR A 13 6.16 8.67 -8.68
N GLN A 14 6.49 7.39 -8.57
CA GLN A 14 6.60 6.62 -7.33
C GLN A 14 8.04 6.11 -7.12
N GLY A 15 9.03 6.90 -7.54
CA GLY A 15 10.43 6.55 -7.41
C GLY A 15 10.91 6.44 -5.95
N PRO A 16 12.20 6.12 -5.74
CA PRO A 16 12.72 5.72 -4.43
C PRO A 16 12.47 6.71 -3.28
N ALA A 17 12.46 8.01 -3.56
CA ALA A 17 12.18 9.02 -2.54
C ALA A 17 10.73 8.96 -2.04
N PHE A 18 9.76 8.73 -2.95
CA PHE A 18 8.36 8.53 -2.58
C PHE A 18 8.19 7.26 -1.76
N GLN A 19 8.80 6.16 -2.20
CA GLN A 19 8.72 4.86 -1.51
C GLN A 19 9.27 4.95 -0.08
N ARG A 20 10.47 5.51 0.10
CA ARG A 20 11.08 5.70 1.43
C ARG A 20 10.20 6.53 2.35
N ARG A 21 9.59 7.60 1.83
CA ARG A 21 8.69 8.46 2.63
C ARG A 21 7.46 7.68 3.11
N VAL A 22 6.84 6.89 2.23
CA VAL A 22 5.68 6.05 2.58
C VAL A 22 6.08 5.02 3.63
N LEU A 23 7.14 4.24 3.40
CA LEU A 23 7.56 3.18 4.32
C LEU A 23 8.01 3.73 5.67
N SER A 24 8.68 4.89 5.70
CA SER A 24 9.03 5.57 6.94
C SER A 24 7.80 6.00 7.73
N GLY A 25 6.79 6.59 7.06
CA GLY A 25 5.55 6.98 7.70
C GLY A 25 4.78 5.79 8.29
N PHE A 26 4.72 4.68 7.56
CA PHE A 26 4.11 3.44 8.08
C PHE A 26 4.89 2.86 9.27
N SER A 27 6.23 2.86 9.22
CA SER A 27 7.05 2.47 10.38
C SER A 27 6.75 3.35 11.59
N GLU A 28 6.60 4.66 11.41
CA GLU A 28 6.29 5.61 12.47
C GLU A 28 4.91 5.35 13.12
N ILE A 29 3.89 5.07 12.30
CA ILE A 29 2.56 4.68 12.76
C ILE A 29 2.64 3.41 13.62
N VAL A 30 3.33 2.37 13.13
CA VAL A 30 3.47 1.10 13.86
C VAL A 30 4.20 1.28 15.19
N GLN A 31 5.19 2.16 15.26
CA GLN A 31 5.91 2.43 16.51
C GLN A 31 5.06 3.18 17.53
N ARG A 32 4.19 4.10 17.09
CA ARG A 32 3.35 4.90 17.99
C ARG A 32 2.09 4.21 18.48
N HIS A 33 1.58 3.23 17.75
CA HIS A 33 0.29 2.58 18.02
C HIS A 33 0.41 1.06 18.22
N PRO A 34 1.24 0.58 19.17
CA PRO A 34 1.45 -0.86 19.36
C PRO A 34 0.18 -1.56 19.88
N GLY A 35 -0.28 -2.59 19.17
CA GLY A 35 -1.46 -3.38 19.55
C GLY A 35 -2.80 -2.73 19.19
N GLU A 36 -2.78 -1.56 18.56
CA GLU A 36 -3.97 -0.86 18.10
C GLU A 36 -4.30 -1.19 16.63
N THR A 37 -5.53 -0.90 16.23
CA THR A 37 -5.94 -0.90 14.82
C THR A 37 -5.96 0.54 14.31
N VAL A 38 -5.17 0.85 13.28
CA VAL A 38 -5.06 2.18 12.70
C VAL A 38 -5.67 2.19 11.29
N ALA A 39 -6.57 3.14 11.04
CA ALA A 39 -7.09 3.40 9.70
C ALA A 39 -6.24 4.45 8.97
N VAL A 40 -5.77 4.14 7.76
CA VAL A 40 -5.00 5.05 6.91
C VAL A 40 -5.77 5.34 5.63
N VAL A 41 -6.31 6.55 5.51
CA VAL A 41 -6.95 7.02 4.27
C VAL A 41 -5.86 7.57 3.34
N CYS A 42 -5.71 6.98 2.17
CA CYS A 42 -4.60 7.30 1.26
C CYS A 42 -4.95 7.06 -0.21
N HIS A 43 -3.95 7.18 -1.09
CA HIS A 43 -4.07 7.00 -2.53
C HIS A 43 -3.55 5.63 -2.98
N GLY A 44 -3.92 5.21 -4.20
CA GLY A 44 -3.45 3.96 -4.80
C GLY A 44 -1.93 3.82 -4.87
N GLY A 45 -1.19 4.93 -5.02
CA GLY A 45 0.28 4.90 -4.98
C GLY A 45 0.86 4.55 -3.61
N VAL A 46 0.21 4.97 -2.52
CA VAL A 46 0.63 4.60 -1.16
C VAL A 46 0.36 3.11 -0.92
N ILE A 47 -0.81 2.63 -1.32
CA ILE A 47 -1.18 1.21 -1.24
C ILE A 47 -0.18 0.37 -2.05
N ASN A 48 0.18 0.80 -3.26
CA ASN A 48 1.16 0.14 -4.11
C ASN A 48 2.49 -0.06 -3.40
N VAL A 49 3.05 0.99 -2.80
CA VAL A 49 4.34 0.90 -2.09
C VAL A 49 4.27 -0.12 -0.96
N VAL A 50 3.25 -0.05 -0.10
CA VAL A 50 3.14 -0.93 1.06
C VAL A 50 2.91 -2.39 0.64
N VAL A 51 2.04 -2.63 -0.34
CA VAL A 51 1.75 -3.99 -0.81
C VAL A 51 2.97 -4.59 -1.52
N LYS A 52 3.67 -3.82 -2.36
CA LYS A 52 4.89 -4.29 -3.02
C LYS A 52 6.02 -4.58 -2.03
N ASP A 53 6.20 -3.75 -1.00
CA ASP A 53 7.17 -3.97 0.09
C ASP A 53 6.90 -5.30 0.80
N VAL A 54 5.63 -5.62 1.06
CA VAL A 54 5.25 -6.86 1.76
C VAL A 54 5.34 -8.11 0.86
N LEU A 55 4.98 -7.98 -0.42
CA LEU A 55 4.94 -9.11 -1.35
C LEU A 55 6.25 -9.31 -2.13
N GLU A 56 7.23 -8.43 -1.96
CA GLU A 56 8.47 -8.39 -2.76
C GLU A 56 8.17 -8.39 -4.27
N SER A 57 7.08 -7.70 -4.67
CA SER A 57 6.58 -7.70 -6.05
C SER A 57 7.13 -6.52 -6.83
N GLU A 58 7.53 -6.76 -8.07
CA GLU A 58 7.90 -5.71 -9.03
C GLU A 58 6.68 -5.09 -9.71
N HIS A 59 5.54 -5.78 -9.68
CA HIS A 59 4.34 -5.36 -10.40
C HIS A 59 3.43 -4.46 -9.57
N PRO A 60 2.87 -3.40 -10.18
CA PRO A 60 1.90 -2.56 -9.51
C PRO A 60 0.58 -3.32 -9.29
N VAL A 61 -0.11 -2.95 -8.22
CA VAL A 61 -1.46 -3.40 -7.88
C VAL A 61 -2.47 -2.28 -8.15
N ALA A 62 -3.71 -2.66 -8.49
CA ALA A 62 -4.78 -1.73 -8.84
C ALA A 62 -5.94 -1.85 -7.84
N PRO A 63 -5.90 -1.15 -6.70
CA PRO A 63 -7.02 -1.12 -5.76
C PRO A 63 -8.17 -0.26 -6.32
N HIS A 64 -9.41 -0.66 -6.06
CA HIS A 64 -10.59 0.16 -6.35
C HIS A 64 -10.64 1.37 -5.41
N HIS A 65 -11.31 2.43 -5.86
CA HIS A 65 -11.65 3.54 -4.99
C HIS A 65 -12.53 3.07 -3.83
N ALA A 66 -12.27 3.59 -2.62
CA ALA A 66 -12.98 3.21 -1.39
C ALA A 66 -12.92 1.70 -1.03
N SER A 67 -11.94 0.98 -1.58
CA SER A 67 -11.58 -0.37 -1.12
C SER A 67 -10.73 -0.34 0.15
N LEU A 68 -10.70 -1.46 0.89
CA LEU A 68 -9.79 -1.67 2.03
C LEU A 68 -8.69 -2.66 1.66
N THR A 69 -7.48 -2.34 2.12
CA THR A 69 -6.32 -3.24 2.13
C THR A 69 -5.84 -3.33 3.57
N ARG A 70 -5.75 -4.55 4.13
CA ARG A 70 -5.33 -4.77 5.51
C ARG A 70 -3.92 -5.36 5.58
N VAL A 71 -3.09 -4.74 6.40
CA VAL A 71 -1.73 -5.16 6.68
C VAL A 71 -1.56 -5.28 8.18
N THR A 72 -1.07 -6.42 8.65
CA THR A 72 -0.58 -6.57 10.02
C THR A 72 0.89 -6.18 10.04
N ALA A 73 1.33 -5.56 11.13
CA ALA A 73 2.70 -5.09 11.27
C ALA A 73 3.17 -5.19 12.71
N SER A 74 4.48 -5.35 12.88
CA SER A 74 5.14 -5.44 14.18
C SER A 74 6.21 -4.36 14.31
N ARG A 75 6.54 -3.99 15.55
CA ARG A 75 7.61 -3.01 15.84
C ARG A 75 9.01 -3.51 15.46
N SER A 76 9.19 -4.81 15.24
CA SER A 76 10.43 -5.37 14.71
C SER A 76 10.58 -5.16 13.19
N GLY A 77 9.58 -4.57 12.53
CA GLY A 77 9.62 -4.24 11.10
C GLY A 77 8.96 -5.28 10.20
N VAL A 78 8.54 -6.43 10.74
CA VAL A 78 7.82 -7.45 9.96
C VAL A 78 6.41 -6.95 9.65
N ARG A 79 6.01 -7.07 8.39
CA ARG A 79 4.67 -6.75 7.87
C ARG A 79 4.10 -7.94 7.11
N SER A 80 2.78 -8.08 7.10
CA SER A 80 2.10 -9.14 6.35
C SER A 80 0.78 -8.63 5.79
N LEU A 81 0.51 -8.97 4.53
CA LEU A 81 -0.72 -8.60 3.84
C LEU A 81 -1.80 -9.60 4.26
N THR A 82 -2.87 -9.11 4.88
CA THR A 82 -4.00 -9.96 5.31
C THR A 82 -5.06 -10.03 4.24
N THR A 83 -5.45 -8.88 3.69
CA THR A 83 -6.43 -8.76 2.62
C THR A 83 -6.05 -7.61 1.70
N PHE A 84 -6.44 -7.71 0.43
CA PHE A 84 -6.18 -6.67 -0.56
C PHE A 84 -7.47 -6.34 -1.30
N ASN A 85 -7.74 -5.05 -1.49
CA ASN A 85 -8.80 -4.54 -2.34
C ASN A 85 -10.19 -5.11 -2.00
N GLU A 86 -10.50 -5.25 -0.72
CA GLU A 86 -11.85 -5.59 -0.29
C GLU A 86 -12.79 -4.44 -0.64
N HIS A 87 -13.90 -4.73 -1.30
CA HIS A 87 -14.85 -3.72 -1.77
C HIS A 87 -16.28 -4.23 -1.85
N SER A 88 -16.63 -5.28 -1.11
CA SER A 88 -17.97 -5.90 -1.15
C SER A 88 -19.11 -4.99 -0.68
N TRP A 89 -18.79 -3.86 -0.04
CA TRP A 89 -19.75 -2.81 0.35
C TRP A 89 -20.00 -1.76 -0.74
N LEU A 90 -19.20 -1.75 -1.80
CA LEU A 90 -19.44 -0.86 -2.93
C LEU A 90 -20.57 -1.43 -3.77
N LEU A 91 -21.49 -0.55 -4.18
CA LEU A 91 -22.49 -0.91 -5.17
C LEU A 91 -21.81 -1.09 -6.53
N GLU A 92 -22.15 -2.16 -7.23
CA GLU A 92 -21.82 -2.27 -8.65
C GLU A 92 -22.64 -1.20 -9.40
N VAL A 93 -21.95 -0.34 -10.15
CA VAL A 93 -22.55 0.73 -10.95
C VAL A 93 -22.25 0.48 -12.41
#